data_AF-A0A9P5XTZ7-F1
#
_entry.id   AF-A0A9P5XTZ7-F1
#
_cell.length_a   1.000
_cell.length_b   1.000
_cell.length_c   1.000
_cell.angle_alpha   90.00
_cell.angle_beta   90.00
_cell.angle_gamma   90.00
#
_symmetry.space_group_name_H-M   'P 1'
#
loop_
_entity.id
_entity.type
_entity.pdbx_description
1 polymer ?
#
loop_
_entity_poly.entity_id
_entity_poly.type
_entity_poly.pdbx_seq_one_letter_code
_entity_poly.pdbx_strand_id
1 'polypeptide(L)'
;MAYAQPHPRLSVLSNTSQSSIDHLSPTASSTRFSLPSAPSVVSNKPSAPRPNIYDRNLNKTRVSEVSASAFSFLFSEIVQYTQKRVSGINDLERRLNTLGYRIGTRVLELMVWRAESSSKTPKREIRFLPALMLIHTQVWKAVFGKAADAIEKSVENADEYMIIDNDPPIERHISVPRDMSQLSCSSFTAGIVEAVMDCLGFPARVTAHNTPTTQFPSRTTILIKLEKSVLDREELLK
;
A
#
# COMPACT_ATOMS: atom_id res chain seq x y z
N MET A 1 -40.96 -40.20 -19.46
CA MET A 1 -40.90 -38.85 -20.05
C MET A 1 -40.65 -37.85 -18.93
N ALA A 2 -39.42 -37.37 -18.81
CA ALA A 2 -39.04 -36.33 -17.87
C ALA A 2 -38.09 -35.39 -18.64
N TYR A 3 -38.53 -34.16 -18.85
CA TYR A 3 -37.81 -33.14 -19.60
C TYR A 3 -36.72 -32.52 -18.73
N ALA A 4 -35.50 -32.44 -19.29
CA ALA A 4 -34.38 -31.68 -18.74
C ALA A 4 -34.60 -30.17 -18.96
N GLN A 5 -34.38 -29.37 -17.93
CA GLN A 5 -34.36 -27.91 -17.97
C GLN A 5 -32.91 -27.42 -17.83
N PRO A 6 -32.38 -26.57 -18.73
CA PRO A 6 -31.17 -25.80 -18.47
C PRO A 6 -31.52 -24.41 -17.91
N HIS A 7 -30.48 -23.66 -17.54
CA HIS A 7 -30.40 -22.21 -17.27
C HIS A 7 -30.28 -21.79 -15.78
N PRO A 8 -29.75 -20.58 -15.49
CA PRO A 8 -28.43 -20.07 -15.89
C PRO A 8 -27.71 -19.36 -14.73
N ARG A 9 -26.37 -19.23 -14.85
CA ARG A 9 -25.59 -18.21 -14.13
C ARG A 9 -26.19 -16.81 -14.38
N LEU A 10 -26.34 -16.00 -13.34
CA LEU A 10 -25.89 -14.60 -13.23
C LEU A 10 -26.46 -13.97 -11.94
N SER A 11 -25.55 -13.49 -11.09
CA SER A 11 -25.83 -12.80 -9.83
C SER A 11 -26.40 -11.40 -10.09
N VAL A 12 -27.53 -11.11 -9.45
CA VAL A 12 -28.23 -9.82 -9.46
C VAL A 12 -27.36 -8.76 -8.79
N LEU A 13 -26.80 -7.84 -9.58
CA LEU A 13 -26.22 -6.59 -9.09
C LEU A 13 -27.36 -5.58 -8.89
N SER A 14 -27.49 -5.14 -7.64
CA SER A 14 -28.35 -4.05 -7.21
C SER A 14 -27.88 -2.71 -7.81
N ASN A 15 -28.59 -2.26 -8.85
CA ASN A 15 -28.48 -0.92 -9.41
C ASN A 15 -29.46 0.04 -8.69
N THR A 16 -28.97 0.86 -7.77
CA THR A 16 -29.71 2.04 -7.29
C THR A 16 -28.88 3.29 -7.53
N SER A 17 -29.05 3.84 -8.74
CA SER A 17 -28.64 5.20 -9.12
C SER A 17 -29.71 5.77 -10.03
N GLN A 18 -30.85 6.17 -9.48
CA GLN A 18 -31.87 6.95 -10.20
C GLN A 18 -31.83 8.39 -9.72
N SER A 19 -31.41 9.28 -10.62
CA SER A 19 -31.56 10.72 -10.48
C SER A 19 -32.79 11.19 -11.26
N SER A 20 -33.76 11.70 -10.51
CA SER A 20 -34.64 12.85 -10.78
C SER A 20 -35.54 12.86 -12.01
N ILE A 21 -36.86 12.85 -11.80
CA ILE A 21 -37.81 13.72 -12.52
C ILE A 21 -38.89 14.21 -11.54
N ASP A 22 -39.14 15.51 -11.63
CA ASP A 22 -40.10 16.34 -10.90
C ASP A 22 -41.53 15.79 -10.85
N HIS A 23 -42.17 15.90 -9.68
CA HIS A 23 -43.63 15.97 -9.61
C HIS A 23 -44.08 16.91 -8.49
N LEU A 24 -45.09 17.71 -8.83
CA LEU A 24 -45.56 18.95 -8.21
C LEU A 24 -46.21 18.78 -6.81
N SER A 25 -46.05 19.79 -5.95
CA SER A 25 -46.73 19.99 -4.66
C SER A 25 -48.25 20.21 -4.81
N PRO A 26 -49.11 20.02 -3.77
CA PRO A 26 -49.19 20.89 -2.57
C PRO A 26 -49.36 20.08 -1.26
N THR A 27 -49.11 20.55 -0.03
CA THR A 27 -49.87 21.57 0.70
C THR A 27 -49.25 21.73 2.12
N ALA A 28 -49.24 22.97 2.63
CA ALA A 28 -49.25 23.41 4.03
C ALA A 28 -48.33 22.75 5.09
N SER A 29 -47.32 23.49 5.56
CA SER A 29 -47.16 23.85 6.99
C SER A 29 -46.03 24.87 7.18
N SER A 30 -46.38 25.95 7.87
CA SER A 30 -45.54 27.11 8.15
C SER A 30 -44.59 26.87 9.32
N THR A 31 -43.29 27.04 9.12
CA THR A 31 -42.37 27.58 10.14
C THR A 31 -41.28 28.38 9.44
N ARG A 32 -41.30 29.69 9.66
CA ARG A 32 -40.48 30.71 9.00
C ARG A 32 -39.22 30.96 9.86
N PHE A 33 -38.05 30.52 9.40
CA PHE A 33 -36.75 31.01 9.85
C PHE A 33 -36.00 31.56 8.64
N SER A 34 -35.78 32.88 8.61
CA SER A 34 -35.11 33.60 7.53
C SER A 34 -33.61 33.75 7.82
N LEU A 35 -32.77 33.11 7.01
CA LEU A 35 -31.32 33.39 6.91
C LEU A 35 -31.08 34.38 5.75
N PRO A 36 -30.08 35.29 5.85
CA PRO A 36 -29.81 36.27 4.81
C PRO A 36 -29.19 35.62 3.56
N SER A 37 -29.68 36.06 2.40
CA SER A 37 -29.31 35.55 1.07
C SER A 37 -27.88 35.93 0.69
N ALA A 38 -27.01 34.94 0.46
CA ALA A 38 -25.71 35.15 -0.19
C ALA A 38 -25.91 35.44 -1.70
N PRO A 39 -25.07 36.26 -2.34
CA PRO A 39 -25.21 36.58 -3.75
C PRO A 39 -24.86 35.37 -4.62
N SER A 40 -25.81 34.95 -5.45
CA SER A 40 -25.70 33.85 -6.39
C SER A 40 -24.83 34.24 -7.59
N VAL A 41 -23.60 33.73 -7.64
CA VAL A 41 -22.80 33.71 -8.87
C VAL A 41 -23.34 32.59 -9.75
N VAL A 42 -24.21 32.94 -10.69
CA VAL A 42 -24.74 32.02 -11.70
C VAL A 42 -23.64 31.76 -12.74
N SER A 43 -22.93 30.64 -12.60
CA SER A 43 -22.16 30.06 -13.71
C SER A 43 -22.86 28.79 -14.17
N ASN A 44 -23.88 28.94 -15.02
CA ASN A 44 -24.49 27.83 -15.74
C ASN A 44 -23.56 27.39 -16.87
N LYS A 45 -22.48 26.67 -16.54
CA LYS A 45 -21.89 25.71 -17.47
C LYS A 45 -22.44 24.34 -17.11
N PRO A 46 -23.12 23.62 -18.03
CA PRO A 46 -23.51 22.25 -17.77
C PRO A 46 -22.23 21.45 -17.47
N SER A 47 -22.15 20.86 -16.28
CA SER A 47 -21.06 19.97 -15.92
C SER A 47 -21.05 18.83 -16.93
N ALA A 48 -19.95 18.68 -17.67
CA ALA A 48 -19.78 17.57 -18.60
C ALA A 48 -20.12 16.24 -17.88
N PRO A 49 -20.79 15.29 -18.56
CA PRO A 49 -21.13 14.00 -17.97
C PRO A 49 -19.85 13.36 -17.44
N ARG A 50 -19.84 13.01 -16.14
CA ARG A 50 -18.71 12.32 -15.54
C ARG A 50 -18.52 11.00 -16.32
N PRO A 51 -17.35 10.75 -16.92
CA PRO A 51 -17.14 9.53 -17.71
C PRO A 51 -17.39 8.31 -16.82
N ASN A 52 -17.99 7.27 -17.40
CA ASN A 52 -18.28 6.03 -16.70
C ASN A 52 -16.96 5.43 -16.18
N ILE A 53 -17.00 4.74 -15.04
CA ILE A 53 -15.81 4.08 -14.47
C ILE A 53 -15.19 3.08 -15.45
N TYR A 54 -15.99 2.48 -16.32
CA TYR A 54 -15.54 1.56 -17.37
C TYR A 54 -14.82 2.25 -18.54
N ASP A 55 -15.08 3.55 -18.76
CA ASP A 55 -14.40 4.35 -19.80
C ASP A 55 -13.06 4.93 -19.29
N ARG A 56 -12.78 4.78 -17.99
CA ARG A 56 -11.54 5.25 -17.37
C ARG A 56 -10.44 4.22 -17.58
N ASN A 57 -9.37 4.61 -18.27
CA ASN A 57 -8.15 3.81 -18.38
C ASN A 57 -7.71 3.35 -16.98
N LEU A 58 -7.48 2.04 -16.80
CA LEU A 58 -7.04 1.45 -15.52
C LEU A 58 -5.82 2.16 -14.92
N ASN A 59 -4.92 2.68 -15.77
CA ASN A 59 -3.72 3.41 -15.36
C ASN A 59 -4.02 4.86 -14.91
N LYS A 60 -5.17 5.43 -15.26
CA LYS A 60 -5.60 6.79 -14.83
C LYS A 60 -6.01 6.84 -13.36
N THR A 61 -6.27 5.70 -12.72
CA THR A 61 -6.54 5.62 -11.26
C THR A 61 -5.27 5.78 -10.43
N ARG A 62 -4.08 5.73 -11.05
CA ARG A 62 -2.77 6.00 -10.40
C ARG A 62 -2.72 7.36 -9.67
N VAL A 63 -3.47 8.34 -10.15
CA VAL A 63 -3.50 9.72 -9.61
C VAL A 63 -4.65 9.91 -8.60
N SER A 64 -5.39 8.84 -8.27
CA SER A 64 -6.38 8.90 -7.19
C SER A 64 -5.65 8.84 -5.86
N GLU A 65 -5.17 9.99 -5.41
CA GLU A 65 -4.54 10.11 -4.11
C GLU A 65 -5.60 10.03 -3.01
N VAL A 66 -5.31 9.24 -1.99
CA VAL A 66 -6.11 9.15 -0.76
C VAL A 66 -5.37 9.95 0.30
N SER A 67 -6.11 10.61 1.20
CA SER A 67 -5.49 11.32 2.32
C SER A 67 -4.61 10.39 3.15
N ALA A 68 -3.38 10.83 3.44
CA ALA A 68 -2.44 10.09 4.29
C ALA A 68 -3.04 9.77 5.66
N SER A 69 -3.86 10.68 6.22
CA SER A 69 -4.54 10.47 7.49
C SER A 69 -5.50 9.28 7.46
N ALA A 70 -6.17 9.02 6.34
CA ALA A 70 -7.07 7.88 6.20
C ALA A 70 -6.31 6.55 6.31
N PHE A 71 -5.12 6.48 5.70
CA PHE A 71 -4.24 5.33 5.85
C PHE A 71 -3.71 5.21 7.29
N SER A 72 -3.29 6.31 7.93
CA SER A 72 -2.82 6.28 9.32
C SER A 72 -3.87 5.74 10.29
N PHE A 73 -5.13 6.17 10.18
CA PHE A 73 -6.22 5.66 11.03
C PHE A 73 -6.50 4.18 10.77
N LEU A 74 -6.55 3.77 9.50
CA LEU A 74 -6.73 2.36 9.14
C LEU A 74 -5.59 1.49 9.68
N PHE A 75 -4.35 1.95 9.52
CA PHE A 75 -3.17 1.22 9.97
C PHE A 75 -3.10 1.11 11.49
N SER A 76 -3.43 2.19 12.21
CA SER A 76 -3.53 2.18 13.68
C SER A 76 -4.53 1.11 14.15
N GLU A 77 -5.71 1.03 13.52
CA GLU A 77 -6.68 -0.01 13.85
C GLU A 77 -6.21 -1.42 13.46
N ILE A 78 -5.49 -1.59 12.36
CA ILE A 78 -4.88 -2.90 12.01
C ILE A 78 -3.89 -3.35 13.08
N VAL A 79 -3.04 -2.45 13.58
CA VAL A 79 -2.08 -2.75 14.65
C VAL A 79 -2.83 -3.13 15.93
N GLN A 80 -3.79 -2.31 16.38
CA GLN A 80 -4.60 -2.60 17.57
C GLN A 80 -5.40 -3.91 17.45
N TYR A 81 -6.01 -4.16 16.29
CA TYR A 81 -6.75 -5.39 15.98
C TYR A 81 -5.85 -6.63 16.08
N THR A 82 -4.59 -6.49 15.63
CA THR A 82 -3.62 -7.58 15.63
C THR A 82 -3.09 -7.81 17.04
N GLN A 83 -2.76 -6.75 17.77
CA GLN A 83 -2.30 -6.79 19.16
C GLN A 83 -3.31 -7.51 20.07
N LYS A 84 -4.62 -7.24 19.94
CA LYS A 84 -5.68 -7.90 20.73
C LYS A 84 -5.79 -9.42 20.51
N ARG A 85 -5.16 -9.97 19.46
CA ARG A 85 -5.27 -11.38 19.06
C ARG A 85 -3.96 -12.14 19.17
N VAL A 86 -2.98 -11.54 19.81
CA VAL A 86 -1.62 -12.03 19.85
C VAL A 86 -1.09 -11.91 21.29
N SER A 87 -0.30 -12.88 21.70
CA SER A 87 0.26 -12.98 23.05
C SER A 87 1.58 -12.22 23.24
N GLY A 88 2.34 -11.96 22.18
CA GLY A 88 3.68 -11.36 22.29
C GLY A 88 4.09 -10.47 21.11
N ILE A 89 5.14 -9.68 21.32
CA ILE A 89 5.67 -8.72 20.34
C ILE A 89 6.11 -9.43 19.05
N ASN A 90 6.86 -10.53 19.17
CA ASN A 90 7.33 -11.31 18.01
C ASN A 90 6.18 -11.83 17.12
N ASP A 91 5.09 -12.29 17.74
CA ASP A 91 3.93 -12.77 17.02
C ASP A 91 3.17 -11.61 16.34
N LEU A 92 3.17 -10.42 16.95
CA LEU A 92 2.57 -9.21 16.40
C LEU A 92 3.36 -8.77 15.18
N GLU A 93 4.69 -8.71 15.29
CA GLU A 93 5.60 -8.41 14.18
C GLU A 93 5.45 -9.41 13.02
N ARG A 94 5.43 -10.71 13.31
CA ARG A 94 5.21 -11.76 12.31
C ARG A 94 3.88 -11.57 11.58
N ARG A 95 2.81 -11.21 12.30
CA ARG A 95 1.48 -11.03 11.71
C ARG A 95 1.38 -9.75 10.89
N LEU A 96 2.01 -8.66 11.33
CA LEU A 96 2.16 -7.43 10.56
C LEU A 96 3.00 -7.66 9.29
N ASN A 97 4.10 -8.41 9.40
CA ASN A 97 4.91 -8.83 8.25
C ASN A 97 4.04 -9.61 7.25
N THR A 98 3.25 -10.60 7.69
CA THR A 98 2.37 -11.37 6.80
C THR A 98 1.37 -10.48 6.03
N LEU A 99 0.84 -9.44 6.66
CA LEU A 99 -0.03 -8.46 6.01
C LEU A 99 0.75 -7.65 4.96
N GLY A 100 1.95 -7.19 5.33
CA GLY A 100 2.87 -6.50 4.42
C GLY A 100 3.27 -7.36 3.22
N TYR A 101 3.55 -8.64 3.44
CA TYR A 101 3.93 -9.59 2.40
C TYR A 101 2.87 -9.69 1.30
N ARG A 102 1.59 -9.85 1.69
CA ARG A 102 0.47 -9.90 0.73
C ARG A 102 0.37 -8.62 -0.10
N ILE A 103 0.68 -7.47 0.49
CA ILE A 103 0.66 -6.18 -0.21
C ILE A 103 1.87 -6.08 -1.14
N GLY A 104 3.06 -6.47 -0.69
CA GLY A 104 4.29 -6.45 -1.48
C GLY A 104 4.17 -7.27 -2.76
N THR A 105 3.56 -8.47 -2.71
CA THR A 105 3.29 -9.28 -3.90
C THR A 105 2.46 -8.51 -4.93
N ARG A 106 1.39 -7.83 -4.48
CA ARG A 106 0.50 -7.06 -5.37
C ARG A 106 1.15 -5.78 -5.88
N VAL A 107 1.97 -5.13 -5.06
CA VAL A 107 2.73 -3.94 -5.47
C VAL A 107 3.67 -4.30 -6.63
N LEU A 108 4.46 -5.37 -6.50
CA LEU A 108 5.38 -5.78 -7.56
C LEU A 108 4.62 -6.18 -8.83
N GLU A 109 3.56 -6.99 -8.72
CA GLU A 109 2.74 -7.42 -9.86
C GLU A 109 2.19 -6.22 -10.64
N LEU A 110 1.61 -5.24 -9.94
CA LEU A 110 1.09 -4.02 -10.56
C LEU A 110 2.21 -3.14 -11.16
N MET A 111 3.38 -3.08 -10.52
CA MET A 111 4.51 -2.31 -11.03
C MET A 111 5.05 -2.91 -12.34
N VAL A 112 5.25 -4.23 -12.38
CA VAL A 112 5.72 -4.95 -13.57
C VAL A 112 4.71 -4.81 -14.71
N TRP A 113 3.42 -5.05 -14.45
CA TRP A 113 2.36 -4.91 -15.45
C TRP A 113 2.30 -3.51 -16.09
N ARG A 114 2.46 -2.47 -15.26
CA ARG A 114 2.46 -1.08 -15.73
C ARG A 114 3.73 -0.74 -16.51
N ALA A 115 4.88 -1.27 -16.10
CA ALA A 115 6.14 -1.08 -16.81
C ALA A 115 6.08 -1.73 -18.20
N GLU A 116 5.52 -2.94 -18.30
CA GLU A 116 5.30 -3.65 -19.55
C GLU A 116 4.32 -2.93 -20.48
N SER A 117 3.26 -2.33 -19.93
CA SER A 117 2.31 -1.52 -20.72
C SER A 117 2.94 -0.25 -21.33
N SER A 118 4.03 0.25 -20.75
CA SER A 118 4.68 1.50 -21.17
C SER A 118 5.99 1.28 -21.94
N SER A 119 6.57 0.08 -21.89
CA SER A 119 7.87 -0.24 -22.47
C SER A 119 7.76 -1.47 -23.37
N LYS A 120 8.32 -1.39 -24.58
CA LYS A 120 8.38 -2.52 -25.52
C LYS A 120 9.32 -3.65 -25.04
N THR A 121 10.13 -3.40 -24.03
CA THR A 121 11.06 -4.37 -23.43
C THR A 121 10.97 -4.29 -21.90
N PRO A 122 10.08 -5.06 -21.26
CA PRO A 122 10.03 -5.12 -19.80
C PRO A 122 11.33 -5.75 -19.26
N LYS A 123 12.08 -4.98 -18.45
CA LYS A 123 13.32 -5.45 -17.85
C LYS A 123 13.01 -6.07 -16.48
N ARG A 124 13.26 -7.38 -16.35
CA ARG A 124 13.26 -8.06 -15.05
C ARG A 124 14.67 -8.01 -14.48
N GLU A 125 14.80 -7.52 -13.26
CA GLU A 125 16.09 -7.52 -12.59
C GLU A 125 16.47 -8.94 -12.16
N ILE A 126 17.58 -9.44 -12.70
CA ILE A 126 18.14 -10.77 -12.41
C ILE A 126 19.35 -10.70 -11.48
N ARG A 127 19.89 -9.49 -11.26
CA ARG A 127 20.99 -9.22 -10.34
C ARG A 127 20.46 -8.61 -9.05
N PHE A 128 21.05 -9.01 -7.93
CA PHE A 128 20.63 -8.59 -6.60
C PHE A 128 20.73 -7.06 -6.40
N LEU A 129 21.89 -6.45 -6.72
CA LEU A 129 22.10 -5.02 -6.45
C LEU A 129 21.11 -4.11 -7.23
N PRO A 130 20.86 -4.33 -8.53
CA PRO A 130 19.78 -3.64 -9.25
C PRO A 130 18.38 -3.89 -8.66
N ALA A 131 18.09 -5.12 -8.20
CA ALA A 131 16.82 -5.43 -7.55
C ALA A 131 16.66 -4.69 -6.21
N LEU A 132 17.73 -4.59 -5.41
CA LEU A 132 17.74 -3.83 -4.18
C LEU A 132 17.53 -2.32 -4.43
N MET A 133 18.16 -1.79 -5.50
CA MET A 133 17.96 -0.39 -5.92
C MET A 133 16.53 -0.13 -6.43
N LEU A 134 15.92 -1.11 -7.10
CA LEU A 134 14.50 -1.05 -7.49
C LEU A 134 13.59 -0.92 -6.26
N ILE A 135 13.88 -1.66 -5.19
CA ILE A 135 13.11 -1.59 -3.94
C ILE A 135 13.25 -0.19 -3.32
N HIS A 136 14.47 0.28 -3.16
CA HIS A 136 14.78 1.59 -2.57
C HIS A 136 14.13 2.77 -3.31
N THR A 137 14.09 2.72 -4.65
CA THR A 137 13.62 3.85 -5.45
C THR A 137 12.17 3.71 -5.89
N GLN A 138 11.81 2.60 -6.53
CA GLN A 138 10.52 2.46 -7.20
C GLN A 138 9.46 1.89 -6.26
N VAL A 139 9.79 0.83 -5.52
CA VAL A 139 8.83 0.22 -4.57
C VAL A 139 8.57 1.19 -3.42
N TRP A 140 9.61 1.78 -2.86
CA TRP A 140 9.46 2.77 -1.78
C TRP A 140 8.59 3.94 -2.22
N LYS A 141 8.83 4.49 -3.42
CA LYS A 141 8.00 5.57 -3.97
C LYS A 141 6.57 5.14 -4.24
N ALA A 142 6.34 3.91 -4.69
CA ALA A 142 5.00 3.39 -4.94
C ALA A 142 4.19 3.21 -3.65
N VAL A 143 4.83 2.87 -2.55
CA VAL A 143 4.17 2.60 -1.25
C VAL A 143 4.09 3.85 -0.38
N PHE A 144 5.19 4.62 -0.29
CA PHE A 144 5.37 5.72 0.65
C PHE A 144 5.45 7.10 -0.01
N GLY A 145 5.47 7.19 -1.34
CA GLY A 145 5.55 8.45 -2.08
C GLY A 145 6.95 9.09 -2.12
N LYS A 146 7.93 8.52 -1.42
CA LYS A 146 9.35 8.94 -1.42
C LYS A 146 10.27 7.74 -1.66
N ALA A 147 11.48 7.98 -2.15
CA ALA A 147 12.53 6.96 -2.10
C ALA A 147 12.94 6.72 -0.63
N ALA A 148 13.54 5.57 -0.35
CA ALA A 148 14.22 5.36 0.93
C ALA A 148 15.41 6.32 1.06
N ASP A 149 15.87 6.53 2.29
CA ASP A 149 16.91 7.52 2.58
C ASP A 149 18.31 7.00 2.25
N ALA A 150 18.58 5.73 2.54
CA ALA A 150 19.85 5.10 2.21
C ALA A 150 19.75 3.57 2.07
N ILE A 151 20.77 3.00 1.40
CA ILE A 151 21.05 1.57 1.40
C ILE A 151 22.48 1.39 1.92
N GLU A 152 22.65 0.51 2.90
CA GLU A 152 23.95 0.15 3.46
C GLU A 152 24.18 -1.36 3.30
N LYS A 153 25.44 -1.75 3.09
CA LYS A 153 25.86 -3.16 3.17
C LYS A 153 26.49 -3.38 4.54
N SER A 154 26.18 -4.49 5.19
CA SER A 154 26.84 -4.85 6.45
C SER A 154 28.35 -5.03 6.22
N VAL A 155 29.14 -4.51 7.16
CA VAL A 155 30.60 -4.65 7.15
C VAL A 155 31.01 -6.01 7.69
N GLU A 156 30.23 -6.55 8.63
CA GLU A 156 30.51 -7.81 9.31
C GLU A 156 30.07 -9.01 8.47
N ASN A 157 28.93 -8.89 7.79
CA ASN A 157 28.23 -9.99 7.16
C ASN A 157 27.99 -9.70 5.67
N ALA A 158 28.56 -10.51 4.78
CA ALA A 158 28.41 -10.32 3.34
C ALA A 158 26.99 -10.64 2.82
N ASP A 159 26.22 -11.42 3.59
CA ASP A 159 24.81 -11.78 3.36
C ASP A 159 23.82 -10.70 3.81
N GLU A 160 24.29 -9.61 4.42
CA GLU A 160 23.41 -8.62 5.05
C GLU A 160 23.45 -7.25 4.36
N TYR A 161 22.25 -6.76 4.05
CA TYR A 161 21.99 -5.45 3.47
C TYR A 161 20.94 -4.73 4.31
N MET A 162 20.99 -3.40 4.32
CA MET A 162 20.14 -2.57 5.15
C MET A 162 19.52 -1.47 4.30
N ILE A 163 18.20 -1.30 4.40
CA ILE A 163 17.50 -0.12 3.88
C ILE A 163 17.15 0.77 5.07
N ILE A 164 17.51 2.04 4.99
CA ILE A 164 17.27 3.02 6.05
C ILE A 164 16.12 3.93 5.65
N ASP A 165 15.17 4.08 6.57
CA ASP A 165 14.14 5.11 6.52
C ASP A 165 14.25 5.96 7.78
N ASN A 166 14.59 7.24 7.61
CA ASN A 166 14.79 8.17 8.71
C ASN A 166 13.46 8.59 9.35
N ASP A 167 12.38 8.53 8.58
CA ASP A 167 11.06 8.97 9.02
C ASP A 167 9.98 8.17 8.27
N PRO A 168 9.74 6.91 8.71
CA PRO A 168 8.80 6.02 8.07
C PRO A 168 7.35 6.53 8.25
N PRO A 169 6.60 6.78 7.16
CA PRO A 169 5.26 7.38 7.24
C PRO A 169 4.26 6.57 8.07
N ILE A 170 4.45 5.24 8.13
CA ILE A 170 3.65 4.30 8.90
C ILE A 170 3.80 4.46 10.42
N GLU A 171 4.96 4.94 10.90
CA GLU A 171 5.22 5.06 12.34
C GLU A 171 4.98 6.47 12.88
N ARG A 172 4.94 7.49 12.01
CA ARG A 172 4.75 8.88 12.42
C ARG A 172 3.48 9.14 13.23
N HIS A 173 2.42 8.36 13.00
CA HIS A 173 1.10 8.57 13.62
C HIS A 173 0.67 7.45 14.56
N ILE A 174 1.56 6.51 14.88
CA ILE A 174 1.27 5.43 15.82
C ILE A 174 2.00 5.71 17.14
N SER A 175 1.30 5.54 18.24
CA SER A 175 1.87 5.67 19.58
C SER A 175 2.08 4.27 20.14
N VAL A 176 3.33 3.81 20.20
CA VAL A 176 3.63 2.51 20.79
C VAL A 176 3.59 2.63 22.32
N PRO A 177 2.79 1.80 23.02
CA PRO A 177 2.79 1.75 24.49
C PRO A 177 4.20 1.50 25.05
N ARG A 178 4.53 2.10 26.21
CA ARG A 178 5.91 2.07 26.77
C ARG A 178 6.40 0.65 27.07
N ASP A 179 5.48 -0.24 27.42
CA ASP A 179 5.66 -1.68 27.64
C ASP A 179 6.01 -2.45 26.35
N MET A 180 5.77 -1.87 25.18
CA MET A 180 6.07 -2.46 23.86
C MET A 180 7.12 -1.64 23.09
N SER A 181 8.01 -0.93 23.77
CA SER A 181 9.03 -0.07 23.14
C SER A 181 9.98 -0.79 22.17
N GLN A 182 10.07 -2.13 22.25
CA GLN A 182 10.84 -2.97 21.33
C GLN A 182 10.10 -3.32 20.03
N LEU A 183 8.79 -3.07 19.96
CA LEU A 183 7.97 -3.38 18.78
C LEU A 183 8.36 -2.48 17.60
N SER A 184 8.71 -3.09 16.48
CA SER A 184 8.83 -2.38 15.21
C SER A 184 7.58 -2.59 14.37
N CYS A 185 6.74 -1.55 14.23
CA CYS A 185 5.56 -1.59 13.36
C CYS A 185 5.97 -1.60 11.87
N SER A 186 7.20 -1.15 11.58
CA SER A 186 7.87 -1.36 10.31
C SER A 186 8.11 -2.81 9.94
N SER A 187 7.79 -3.78 10.80
CA SER A 187 7.65 -5.19 10.40
C SER A 187 6.67 -5.36 9.23
N PHE A 188 5.65 -4.50 9.14
CA PHE A 188 4.77 -4.42 7.97
C PHE A 188 5.53 -4.05 6.69
N THR A 189 6.41 -3.04 6.75
CA THR A 189 7.27 -2.65 5.64
C THR A 189 8.30 -3.73 5.29
N ALA A 190 8.88 -4.38 6.31
CA ALA A 190 9.78 -5.51 6.11
C ALA A 190 9.09 -6.63 5.30
N GLY A 191 7.84 -6.95 5.63
CA GLY A 191 7.06 -7.94 4.86
C GLY A 191 6.83 -7.53 3.39
N ILE A 192 6.61 -6.24 3.12
CA ILE A 192 6.51 -5.74 1.73
C ILE A 192 7.81 -6.01 0.98
N VAL A 193 8.96 -5.70 1.59
CA VAL A 193 10.29 -5.90 1.01
C VAL A 193 10.57 -7.39 0.79
N GLU A 194 10.27 -8.22 1.78
CA GLU A 194 10.41 -9.68 1.74
C GLU A 194 9.66 -10.27 0.54
N ALA A 195 8.38 -9.91 0.38
CA ALA A 195 7.58 -10.38 -0.75
C ALA A 195 8.15 -9.96 -2.11
N VAL A 196 8.70 -8.74 -2.22
CA VAL A 196 9.30 -8.27 -3.46
C VAL A 196 10.58 -9.05 -3.78
N MET A 197 11.44 -9.27 -2.79
CA MET A 197 12.68 -10.04 -2.98
C MET A 197 12.37 -11.49 -3.39
N ASP A 198 11.43 -12.13 -2.71
CA ASP A 198 10.98 -13.49 -3.01
C ASP A 198 10.41 -13.60 -4.43
N CYS A 199 9.54 -12.67 -4.84
CA CYS A 199 8.94 -12.69 -6.18
C CYS A 199 9.97 -12.44 -7.29
N LEU A 200 11.03 -11.68 -7.00
CA LEU A 200 12.14 -11.47 -7.93
C LEU A 200 13.10 -12.67 -7.98
N GLY A 201 12.98 -13.62 -7.05
CA GLY A 201 13.80 -14.82 -6.96
C GLY A 201 15.09 -14.60 -6.17
N PHE A 202 15.02 -13.76 -5.14
CA PHE A 202 16.07 -13.50 -4.16
C PHE A 202 15.54 -13.81 -2.75
N PRO A 203 15.39 -15.09 -2.37
CA PRO A 203 14.92 -15.45 -1.04
C PRO A 203 15.79 -14.79 0.04
N ALA A 204 15.13 -14.05 0.94
CA ALA A 204 15.80 -13.32 2.00
C ALA A 204 14.89 -13.23 3.23
N ARG A 205 15.50 -13.29 4.41
CA ARG A 205 14.80 -12.99 5.66
C ARG A 205 14.90 -11.49 5.92
N VAL A 206 13.75 -10.84 6.04
CA VAL A 206 13.70 -9.38 6.25
C VAL A 206 13.12 -9.06 7.62
N THR A 207 13.83 -8.22 8.39
CA THR A 207 13.41 -7.77 9.71
C THR A 207 13.49 -6.26 9.82
N ALA A 208 12.65 -5.66 10.68
CA ALA A 208 12.67 -4.23 10.94
C ALA A 208 13.23 -3.96 12.34
N HIS A 209 14.09 -2.97 12.47
CA HIS A 209 14.72 -2.59 13.72
C HIS A 209 14.68 -1.08 13.89
N ASN A 210 14.20 -0.62 15.04
CA ASN A 210 14.20 0.80 15.38
C ASN A 210 15.64 1.19 15.76
N THR A 211 16.26 2.06 14.98
CA THR A 211 17.66 2.49 15.14
C THR A 211 17.70 4.01 15.27
N PRO A 212 17.18 4.57 16.37
CA PRO A 212 17.06 6.01 16.54
C PRO A 212 18.44 6.67 16.57
N THR A 213 18.57 7.82 15.89
CA THR A 213 19.74 8.69 15.99
C THR A 213 19.33 10.03 16.62
N THR A 214 20.32 10.83 17.04
CA THR A 214 20.07 12.17 17.59
C THR A 214 19.33 13.08 16.61
N GLN A 215 19.56 12.90 15.32
CA GLN A 215 18.90 13.65 14.25
C GLN A 215 17.52 13.08 13.90
N PHE A 216 17.36 11.74 13.97
CA PHE A 216 16.16 11.03 13.55
C PHE A 216 15.71 10.03 14.63
N PRO A 217 14.83 10.44 15.57
CA PRO A 217 14.38 9.58 16.67
C PRO A 217 13.45 8.45 16.21
N SER A 218 12.83 8.59 15.03
CA SER A 218 11.96 7.59 14.40
C SER A 218 12.68 6.80 13.29
N ARG A 219 14.02 6.85 13.23
CA ARG A 219 14.78 6.13 12.22
C ARG A 219 14.60 4.62 12.40
N THR A 220 14.24 3.96 11.31
CA THR A 220 14.05 2.52 11.24
C THR A 220 14.91 1.92 10.13
N THR A 221 15.53 0.79 10.44
CA THR A 221 16.40 0.04 9.53
C THR A 221 15.74 -1.29 9.20
N ILE A 222 15.55 -1.54 7.91
CA ILE A 222 15.09 -2.83 7.39
C ILE A 222 16.32 -3.66 7.04
N LEU A 223 16.59 -4.68 7.86
CA LEU A 223 17.68 -5.63 7.67
C LEU A 223 17.21 -6.72 6.71
N ILE A 224 17.98 -6.95 5.66
CA ILE A 224 17.78 -7.98 4.64
C ILE A 224 18.92 -8.97 4.77
N LYS A 225 18.63 -10.18 5.25
CA LYS A 225 19.58 -11.28 5.32
C LYS A 225 19.30 -12.25 4.19
N LEU A 226 20.21 -12.30 3.22
CA LEU A 226 20.08 -13.16 2.04
C LEU A 226 20.28 -14.63 2.39
N GLU A 227 19.58 -15.50 1.67
CA GLU A 227 19.90 -16.92 1.69
C GLU A 227 21.23 -17.19 0.97
N LYS A 228 21.98 -18.19 1.44
CA LYS A 228 23.24 -18.64 0.81
C LYS A 228 23.08 -18.94 -0.69
N SER A 229 21.93 -19.50 -1.09
CA SER A 229 21.58 -19.79 -2.49
C SER A 229 21.69 -18.58 -3.41
N VAL A 230 21.34 -17.39 -2.90
CA VAL A 230 21.40 -16.11 -3.65
C VAL A 230 22.84 -15.66 -3.84
N LEU A 231 23.66 -15.79 -2.80
CA LEU A 231 25.07 -15.42 -2.86
C LEU A 231 25.83 -16.30 -3.85
N ASP A 232 25.61 -17.61 -3.78
CA ASP A 232 26.25 -18.58 -4.69
C ASP A 232 25.84 -18.27 -6.15
N ARG A 233 24.56 -17.96 -6.40
CA ARG A 233 24.08 -17.54 -7.73
C ARG A 233 24.71 -16.22 -8.20
N GLU A 234 24.79 -15.22 -7.33
CA GLU A 234 25.40 -13.93 -7.66
C GLU A 234 26.89 -14.06 -7.97
N GLU A 235 27.60 -14.97 -7.31
CA GLU A 235 28.98 -15.30 -7.59
C GLU A 235 29.16 -15.97 -8.95
N LEU A 236 28.29 -16.91 -9.32
CA LEU A 236 28.31 -17.56 -10.63
C LEU A 236 28.01 -16.62 -11.80
N LEU A 237 27.29 -15.53 -11.54
CA LEU A 237 26.93 -14.53 -12.56
C LEU A 237 27.95 -13.39 -12.68
N LYS A 238 28.96 -13.31 -11.80
CA LYS A 238 30.05 -12.32 -11.92
C LYS A 238 30.86 -12.56 -13.19
#